data_AF-A0A955IJI8-F1
#
_entry.id   AF-A0A955IJI8-F1
#
_cell.length_a   1.000
_cell.length_b   1.000
_cell.length_c   1.000
_cell.angle_alpha   90.00
_cell.angle_beta   90.00
_cell.angle_gamma   90.00
#
_symmetry.space_group_name_H-M   'P 1'
#
loop_
_entity.id
_entity.type
_entity.pdbx_description
1 polymer ?
#
loop_
_entity_poly.entity_id
_entity_poly.type
_entity_poly.pdbx_seq_one_letter_code
_entity_poly.pdbx_strand_id
1 'polypeptide(L)'
;MLGIRLAQRHAMMVSRDFGDRGDGRGTTPPGPLALGVGPSERRLNLLLSYAGWRPEAWVDQIPPLLGPMGVVAHRATSGAEASQVIRSMPIHIAVVDLGLPLECSAGGPSGDDGGLRLLELFRRLESAPPTVIVKRMRTHRDEAREIAAALRCGAFAVIDRPSTPADLEIMLDVLRRCLTRFYHGRWPGCPSTDS
;
A
#
# COMPACT_ATOMS: atom_id res chain seq x y z
N MET A 1 44.86 -14.39 9.52
CA MET A 1 45.46 -13.04 9.52
C MET A 1 44.47 -12.12 8.83
N LEU A 2 43.71 -11.31 9.59
CA LEU A 2 43.92 -9.85 9.80
C LEU A 2 43.85 -9.07 8.47
N GLY A 3 43.10 -7.98 8.29
CA GLY A 3 42.32 -7.07 9.15
C GLY A 3 41.89 -5.90 8.22
N ILE A 4 40.64 -5.44 8.24
CA ILE A 4 40.15 -4.20 8.88
C ILE A 4 40.80 -2.88 8.39
N ARG A 5 39.92 -1.99 7.87
CA ARG A 5 39.96 -0.49 7.78
C ARG A 5 40.93 0.17 6.79
N LEU A 6 40.46 1.16 6.02
CA LEU A 6 40.48 2.59 6.38
C LEU A 6 39.98 3.53 5.25
N ALA A 7 39.22 4.56 5.67
CA ALA A 7 39.14 5.96 5.20
C ALA A 7 38.87 6.30 3.71
N GLN A 8 37.86 7.09 3.33
CA GLN A 8 37.47 8.45 3.73
C GLN A 8 38.40 9.54 3.15
N ARG A 9 37.77 10.59 2.59
CA ARG A 9 38.26 11.94 2.23
C ARG A 9 38.63 12.20 0.76
N HIS A 10 37.77 12.94 0.07
CA HIS A 10 38.22 14.10 -0.70
C HIS A 10 37.07 15.12 -0.84
N ALA A 11 37.15 16.16 0.00
CA ALA A 11 36.43 17.40 -0.15
C ALA A 11 37.49 18.50 -0.13
N MET A 12 37.69 19.16 -1.27
CA MET A 12 38.27 20.51 -1.36
C MET A 12 38.12 21.01 -2.80
N MET A 13 37.23 21.99 -3.01
CA MET A 13 37.39 22.98 -4.07
C MET A 13 36.92 24.35 -3.55
N VAL A 14 37.92 25.10 -3.09
CA VAL A 14 38.17 26.54 -3.25
C VAL A 14 37.10 27.26 -4.11
N SER A 15 36.29 28.14 -3.50
CA SER A 15 36.53 29.58 -3.25
C SER A 15 36.15 30.47 -4.43
N ARG A 16 35.20 31.39 -4.20
CA ARG A 16 35.38 32.85 -4.37
C ARG A 16 34.09 33.61 -4.08
N ASP A 17 34.22 34.53 -3.13
CA ASP A 17 33.39 35.72 -2.96
C ASP A 17 33.40 36.60 -4.23
N PHE A 18 32.23 37.10 -4.61
CA PHE A 18 32.09 38.33 -5.38
C PHE A 18 30.76 38.98 -4.98
N GLY A 19 30.85 40.10 -4.26
CA GLY A 19 29.70 40.91 -3.91
C GLY A 19 29.24 41.76 -5.09
N ASP A 20 27.95 42.03 -5.16
CA ASP A 20 27.41 43.17 -5.88
C ASP A 20 26.17 43.73 -5.16
N ARG A 21 26.17 45.06 -5.01
CA ARG A 21 25.09 45.86 -4.42
C ARG A 21 24.27 46.42 -5.58
N GLY A 22 22.97 46.13 -5.59
CA GLY A 22 22.02 46.80 -6.47
C GLY A 22 20.64 46.89 -5.82
N ASP A 23 20.30 48.07 -5.31
CA ASP A 23 18.95 48.47 -4.94
C ASP A 23 18.04 48.45 -6.17
N GLY A 24 16.85 47.86 -6.05
CA GLY A 24 15.86 47.84 -7.11
C GLY A 24 14.51 47.31 -6.63
N ARG A 25 13.63 48.23 -6.22
CA ARG A 25 12.21 47.99 -5.95
C ARG A 25 11.56 47.25 -7.13
N GLY A 26 10.88 46.15 -6.83
CA GLY A 26 10.07 45.43 -7.81
C GLY A 26 9.20 44.37 -7.15
N THR A 27 8.01 44.81 -6.71
CA THR A 27 6.75 44.04 -6.70
C THR A 27 6.85 42.53 -6.45
N THR A 28 6.59 42.15 -5.21
CA THR A 28 6.15 40.80 -4.80
C THR A 28 4.97 40.32 -5.64
N PRO A 29 5.10 39.24 -6.44
CA PRO A 29 3.93 38.54 -6.93
C PRO A 29 3.26 37.80 -5.74
N PRO A 30 1.93 37.88 -5.58
CA PRO A 30 1.21 37.13 -4.57
C PRO A 30 1.38 35.63 -4.80
N GLY A 31 1.51 34.90 -3.70
CA GLY A 31 2.07 33.56 -3.63
C GLY A 31 1.45 32.53 -4.57
N PRO A 32 2.20 31.45 -4.89
CA PRO A 32 1.59 30.27 -5.44
C PRO A 32 0.59 29.78 -4.40
N LEU A 33 -0.68 29.85 -4.79
CA LEU A 33 -1.82 29.11 -4.27
C LEU A 33 -1.35 28.07 -3.25
N ALA A 34 -1.51 28.41 -1.97
CA ALA A 34 -1.72 27.40 -0.97
C ALA A 34 -2.95 26.62 -1.47
N LEU A 35 -2.71 25.53 -2.20
CA LEU A 35 -3.67 24.46 -2.35
C LEU A 35 -4.13 24.19 -0.94
N GLY A 36 -5.38 24.59 -0.66
CA GLY A 36 -5.98 24.40 0.63
C GLY A 36 -5.85 22.94 0.97
N VAL A 37 -4.89 22.61 1.85
CA VAL A 37 -4.99 21.44 2.71
C VAL A 37 -6.09 21.79 3.68
N GLY A 38 -7.32 21.71 3.17
CA GLY A 38 -8.55 21.72 3.93
C GLY A 38 -8.64 20.45 4.76
N PRO A 39 -9.52 20.47 5.77
CA PRO A 39 -9.32 19.85 7.06
C PRO A 39 -9.39 18.33 6.95
N SER A 40 -8.33 17.62 7.35
CA SER A 40 -8.36 16.18 7.65
C SER A 40 -9.33 15.39 6.75
N GLU A 41 -9.12 15.46 5.43
CA GLU A 41 -10.00 14.82 4.46
C GLU A 41 -10.09 13.33 4.77
N ARG A 42 -11.31 12.81 4.86
CA ARG A 42 -11.64 11.47 5.36
C ARG A 42 -10.90 10.41 4.53
N ARG A 43 -9.81 9.87 5.07
CA ARG A 43 -8.92 8.99 4.32
C ARG A 43 -9.32 7.54 4.45
N LEU A 44 -9.33 6.83 3.33
CA LEU A 44 -9.48 5.38 3.31
C LEU A 44 -8.11 4.73 3.41
N ASN A 45 -7.83 4.08 4.54
CA ASN A 45 -6.68 3.20 4.69
C ASN A 45 -6.88 1.89 3.91
N LEU A 46 -6.07 1.70 2.88
CA LEU A 46 -5.95 0.49 2.09
C LEU A 46 -4.67 -0.23 2.53
N LEU A 47 -4.77 -1.49 2.93
CA LEU A 47 -3.59 -2.33 3.15
C LEU A 47 -3.23 -3.05 1.85
N LEU A 48 -1.97 -2.93 1.42
CA LEU A 48 -1.38 -3.64 0.30
C LEU A 48 -0.31 -4.61 0.82
N SER A 49 -0.70 -5.87 1.02
CA SER A 49 0.21 -6.94 1.45
C SER A 49 0.68 -7.75 0.25
N TYR A 50 1.98 -7.70 -0.05
CA TYR A 50 2.59 -8.36 -1.21
C TYR A 50 3.93 -8.98 -0.84
N ALA A 51 4.33 -10.04 -1.54
CA ALA A 51 5.60 -10.67 -1.27
C ALA A 51 6.74 -9.83 -1.90
N GLY A 52 7.37 -8.96 -1.11
CA GLY A 52 8.35 -7.94 -1.53
C GLY A 52 9.67 -8.45 -2.15
N TRP A 53 9.76 -9.73 -2.50
CA TRP A 53 10.92 -10.34 -3.17
C TRP A 53 10.92 -10.09 -4.70
N ARG A 54 9.86 -9.51 -5.27
CA ARG A 54 9.86 -8.98 -6.64
C ARG A 54 9.31 -7.55 -6.64
N PRO A 55 9.86 -6.65 -7.48
CA PRO A 55 9.19 -5.39 -7.78
C PRO A 55 7.88 -5.71 -8.50
N GLU A 56 6.75 -5.36 -7.88
CA GLU A 56 5.42 -5.59 -8.41
C GLU A 56 4.83 -4.26 -8.89
N ALA A 57 4.79 -4.08 -10.21
CA ALA A 57 4.41 -2.81 -10.83
C ALA A 57 3.04 -2.30 -10.37
N TRP A 58 2.09 -3.18 -10.04
CA TRP A 58 0.77 -2.80 -9.54
C TRP A 58 0.82 -2.20 -8.13
N VAL A 59 1.71 -2.65 -7.25
CA VAL A 59 1.90 -2.11 -5.89
C VAL A 59 2.47 -0.69 -5.95
N ASP A 60 3.28 -0.42 -6.96
CA ASP A 60 3.84 0.91 -7.22
C ASP A 60 2.87 1.86 -7.88
N GLN A 61 1.96 1.35 -8.71
CA GLN A 61 0.97 2.15 -9.43
C GLN A 61 -0.28 2.48 -8.60
N ILE A 62 -0.71 1.62 -7.68
CA ILE A 62 -1.94 1.87 -6.89
C ILE A 62 -1.86 3.15 -6.05
N PRO A 63 -0.82 3.39 -5.22
CA PRO A 63 -0.77 4.57 -4.36
C PRO A 63 -0.86 5.92 -5.10
N PRO A 64 -0.12 6.17 -6.20
CA PRO A 64 -0.26 7.43 -6.94
C PRO A 64 -1.60 7.58 -7.67
N LEU A 65 -2.24 6.47 -8.07
CA LEU A 65 -3.56 6.51 -8.71
C LEU A 65 -4.68 6.83 -7.70
N LEU A 66 -4.61 6.27 -6.50
CA LEU A 66 -5.67 6.41 -5.49
C LEU A 66 -5.43 7.56 -4.51
N GLY A 67 -4.18 8.01 -4.36
CA GLY A 67 -3.77 9.10 -3.47
C GLY A 67 -4.56 10.40 -3.69
N PRO A 68 -4.74 10.87 -4.95
CA PRO A 68 -5.54 12.05 -5.25
C PRO A 68 -7.01 11.95 -4.82
N MET A 69 -7.54 10.74 -4.63
CA MET A 69 -8.90 10.53 -4.15
C MET A 69 -9.01 10.51 -2.62
N GLY A 70 -7.89 10.58 -1.89
CA GLY A 70 -7.88 10.47 -0.43
C GLY A 70 -7.65 9.05 0.11
N VAL A 71 -7.28 8.09 -0.74
CA VAL A 71 -6.83 6.75 -0.26
C VAL A 71 -5.40 6.84 0.26
N VAL A 72 -5.15 6.24 1.42
CA VAL A 72 -3.79 6.02 1.96
C VAL A 72 -3.48 4.54 1.83
N ALA A 73 -2.56 4.21 0.94
CA ALA A 73 -2.10 2.85 0.75
C ALA A 73 -0.92 2.54 1.67
N HIS A 74 -1.13 1.62 2.61
CA HIS A 74 -0.13 1.10 3.53
C HIS A 74 0.45 -0.18 2.95
N ARG A 75 1.75 -0.20 2.72
CA ARG A 75 2.44 -1.36 2.15
C ARG A 75 2.90 -2.28 3.26
N ALA A 76 2.79 -3.58 3.02
CA ALA A 76 3.37 -4.60 3.89
C ALA A 76 3.98 -5.72 3.05
N THR A 77 5.21 -6.08 3.36
CA THR A 77 6.00 -7.09 2.65
C THR A 77 6.04 -8.43 3.37
N SER A 78 5.52 -8.49 4.60
CA SER A 78 5.40 -9.68 5.43
C SER A 78 4.11 -9.68 6.24
N GLY A 79 3.71 -10.86 6.72
CA GLY A 79 2.58 -11.01 7.64
C GLY A 79 2.77 -10.25 8.96
N ALA A 80 4.01 -10.21 9.48
CA ALA A 80 4.37 -9.44 10.66
C ALA A 80 4.17 -7.93 10.46
N GLU A 81 4.66 -7.37 9.35
CA GLU A 81 4.48 -5.95 9.01
C GLU A 81 3.00 -5.60 8.81
N ALA A 82 2.27 -6.45 8.08
CA ALA A 82 0.83 -6.28 7.89
C ALA A 82 0.08 -6.31 9.23
N SER A 83 0.43 -7.23 10.13
CA SER A 83 -0.13 -7.28 11.49
C SER A 83 0.15 -6.02 12.29
N GLN A 84 1.34 -5.44 12.14
CA GLN A 84 1.69 -4.18 12.78
C GLN A 84 0.86 -3.01 12.24
N VAL A 85 0.64 -2.95 10.93
CA VAL A 85 -0.23 -1.94 10.29
C VAL A 85 -1.67 -2.06 10.77
N ILE A 86 -2.21 -3.28 10.85
CA ILE A 86 -3.58 -3.51 11.31
C ILE A 86 -3.79 -3.08 12.77
N ARG A 87 -2.75 -3.18 13.61
CA ARG A 87 -2.80 -2.73 15.02
C ARG A 87 -2.66 -1.22 15.18
N SER A 88 -1.96 -0.55 14.27
CA SER A 88 -1.68 0.89 14.40
C SER A 88 -2.81 1.76 13.89
N MET A 89 -3.64 1.27 12.96
CA MET A 89 -4.72 2.03 12.35
C MET A 89 -5.85 1.15 11.82
N PRO A 90 -7.08 1.68 11.71
CA PRO A 90 -8.18 0.95 11.10
C PRO A 90 -7.93 0.77 9.60
N ILE A 91 -7.97 -0.47 9.13
CA ILE A 91 -7.92 -0.84 7.72
C ILE A 91 -9.33 -1.00 7.18
N HIS A 92 -9.61 -0.33 6.06
CA HIS A 92 -10.94 -0.32 5.45
C HIS A 92 -11.05 -1.31 4.31
N ILE A 93 -9.98 -1.50 3.56
CA ILE A 93 -9.88 -2.48 2.48
C ILE A 93 -8.51 -3.13 2.59
N ALA A 94 -8.43 -4.44 2.41
CA ALA A 94 -7.17 -5.17 2.39
C ALA A 94 -7.00 -5.86 1.04
N VAL A 95 -5.82 -5.72 0.44
CA VAL A 95 -5.36 -6.51 -0.70
C VAL A 95 -4.23 -7.39 -0.18
N VAL A 96 -4.41 -8.71 -0.27
CA VAL A 96 -3.49 -9.70 0.31
C VAL A 96 -3.02 -10.67 -0.75
N ASP A 97 -1.72 -10.73 -0.96
CA ASP A 97 -1.05 -11.78 -1.73
C ASP A 97 -0.95 -13.06 -0.88
N LEU A 98 -1.48 -14.19 -1.36
CA LEU A 98 -1.29 -15.50 -0.70
C LEU A 98 0.17 -15.93 -0.68
N GLY A 99 0.99 -15.29 -1.50
CA GLY A 99 2.41 -15.45 -1.50
C GLY A 99 3.18 -14.81 -0.34
N LEU A 100 2.52 -14.02 0.50
CA LEU A 100 3.17 -13.20 1.51
C LEU A 100 3.91 -14.09 2.52
N PRO A 101 5.22 -13.88 2.75
CA PRO A 101 5.93 -14.59 3.79
C PRO A 101 5.44 -14.15 5.18
N LEU A 102 5.41 -15.07 6.14
CA LEU A 102 4.98 -14.76 7.51
C LEU A 102 5.95 -13.77 8.20
N GLU A 103 7.25 -14.03 8.08
CA GLU A 103 8.34 -13.19 8.59
C GLU A 103 9.24 -12.68 7.47
N CYS A 104 9.80 -11.48 7.64
CA CYS A 104 10.78 -10.90 6.71
C CYS A 104 12.19 -11.46 6.96
N SER A 105 12.36 -12.78 6.90
CA SER A 105 13.68 -13.40 7.01
C SER A 105 14.43 -13.35 5.67
N ALA A 106 15.67 -12.87 5.68
CA ALA A 106 16.53 -12.72 4.49
C ALA A 106 16.97 -14.05 3.83
N GLY A 107 16.30 -15.17 4.14
CA GLY A 107 16.67 -16.53 3.74
C GLY A 107 15.48 -17.30 3.19
N GLY A 108 15.10 -17.03 1.94
CA GLY A 108 14.16 -17.85 1.16
C GLY A 108 12.70 -17.85 1.63
N PRO A 109 11.78 -18.42 0.82
CA PRO A 109 10.38 -18.55 1.21
C PRO A 109 10.24 -19.63 2.29
N SER A 110 10.32 -19.24 3.57
CA SER A 110 9.83 -20.07 4.66
C SER A 110 8.37 -20.43 4.36
N GLY A 111 8.04 -21.73 4.37
CA GLY A 111 6.75 -22.28 3.93
C GLY A 111 5.53 -21.90 4.77
N ASP A 112 5.66 -20.88 5.63
CA ASP A 112 4.59 -20.36 6.46
C ASP A 112 3.83 -19.26 5.69
N ASP A 113 2.56 -19.55 5.40
CA ASP A 113 1.67 -18.72 4.58
C ASP A 113 1.17 -17.50 5.37
N GLY A 114 1.88 -16.38 5.24
CA GLY A 114 1.52 -15.11 5.87
C GLY A 114 0.20 -14.55 5.35
N GLY A 115 -0.19 -14.88 4.11
CA GLY A 115 -1.44 -14.44 3.49
C GLY A 115 -2.64 -15.08 4.18
N LEU A 116 -2.64 -16.40 4.37
CA LEU A 116 -3.70 -17.10 5.10
C LEU A 116 -3.77 -16.66 6.57
N ARG A 117 -2.63 -16.42 7.21
CA ARG A 117 -2.61 -15.94 8.60
C ARG A 117 -3.24 -14.56 8.77
N LEU A 118 -3.07 -13.67 7.79
CA LEU A 118 -3.76 -12.37 7.78
C LEU A 118 -5.27 -12.52 7.66
N LEU A 119 -5.74 -13.45 6.83
CA LEU A 119 -7.17 -13.74 6.72
C LEU A 119 -7.76 -14.22 8.05
N GLU A 120 -7.06 -15.11 8.76
CA GLU A 120 -7.47 -15.53 10.11
C GLU A 120 -7.52 -14.36 11.10
N LEU A 121 -6.57 -13.44 11.00
CA LEU A 121 -6.54 -12.24 11.83
C LEU A 121 -7.74 -11.34 11.54
N PHE A 122 -8.03 -11.06 10.26
CA PHE A 122 -9.18 -10.22 9.87
C PHE A 122 -10.50 -10.76 10.38
N ARG A 123 -10.69 -12.09 10.38
CA ARG A 123 -11.91 -12.73 10.90
C ARG A 123 -12.13 -12.51 12.39
N ARG A 124 -11.08 -12.18 13.14
CA ARG A 124 -11.15 -11.92 14.59
C ARG A 124 -11.36 -10.44 14.91
N LEU A 125 -11.26 -9.55 13.92
CA LEU A 125 -11.56 -8.14 14.10
C LEU A 125 -13.07 -7.93 14.22
N GLU A 126 -13.48 -6.98 15.06
CA GLU A 126 -14.89 -6.61 15.24
C GLU A 126 -15.52 -6.16 13.91
N SER A 127 -14.74 -5.46 13.07
CA SER A 127 -15.11 -5.11 11.70
C SER A 127 -14.06 -5.67 10.73
N ALA A 128 -14.33 -6.85 10.18
CA ALA A 128 -13.46 -7.46 9.18
C ALA A 128 -13.47 -6.63 7.88
N PRO A 129 -12.32 -6.16 7.39
CA PRO A 129 -12.27 -5.39 6.16
C PRO A 129 -12.59 -6.27 4.94
N PRO A 130 -13.30 -5.75 3.91
CA PRO A 130 -13.36 -6.40 2.61
C PRO A 130 -11.95 -6.71 2.10
N THR A 131 -11.70 -7.99 1.88
CA THR A 131 -10.37 -8.48 1.52
C THR A 131 -10.35 -9.00 0.09
N VAL A 132 -9.47 -8.44 -0.73
CA VAL A 132 -9.18 -8.88 -2.10
C VAL A 132 -7.93 -9.73 -2.06
N ILE A 133 -8.02 -10.96 -2.55
CA ILE A 133 -6.90 -11.88 -2.57
C ILE A 133 -6.23 -11.85 -3.94
N VAL A 134 -4.91 -11.71 -3.93
CA VAL A 134 -4.06 -11.84 -5.12
C VAL A 134 -3.43 -13.24 -5.09
N LYS A 135 -3.83 -14.09 -6.02
CA LYS A 135 -3.28 -15.45 -6.14
C LYS A 135 -2.01 -15.45 -7.00
N ARG A 136 -1.13 -16.41 -6.72
CA ARG A 136 0.02 -16.71 -7.58
C ARG A 136 -0.41 -17.68 -8.67
N MET A 137 0.18 -17.55 -9.86
CA MET A 137 0.05 -18.61 -10.87
C MET A 137 0.76 -19.88 -10.38
N ARG A 138 -0.02 -20.87 -9.94
CA ARG A 138 0.40 -22.21 -9.53
C ARG A 138 -0.32 -23.27 -10.38
N THR A 139 -0.08 -24.55 -10.11
CA THR A 139 -0.78 -25.62 -10.84
C THR A 139 -2.28 -25.56 -10.57
N HIS A 140 -3.11 -26.00 -11.53
CA HIS A 140 -4.58 -25.91 -11.45
C HIS A 140 -5.18 -26.59 -10.19
N ARG A 141 -4.50 -27.62 -9.64
CA ARG A 141 -4.94 -28.29 -8.41
C ARG A 141 -4.71 -27.43 -7.16
N ASP A 142 -3.59 -26.71 -7.12
CA ASP A 142 -3.25 -25.82 -6.01
C ASP A 142 -4.14 -24.58 -6.05
N GLU A 143 -4.41 -24.06 -7.24
CA GLU A 143 -5.29 -22.92 -7.47
C GLU A 143 -6.71 -23.14 -6.90
N ALA A 144 -7.34 -24.27 -7.20
CA ALA A 144 -8.67 -24.58 -6.68
C ALA A 144 -8.69 -24.64 -5.14
N ARG A 145 -7.60 -25.13 -4.52
CA ARG A 145 -7.46 -25.20 -3.06
C ARG A 145 -7.27 -23.82 -2.43
N GLU A 146 -6.45 -22.98 -3.04
CA GLU A 146 -6.20 -21.60 -2.61
C GLU A 146 -7.45 -20.73 -2.70
N ILE A 147 -8.16 -20.78 -3.84
CA ILE A 147 -9.43 -20.07 -4.03
C ILE A 147 -10.44 -20.52 -2.98
N ALA A 148 -10.59 -21.84 -2.79
CA ALA A 148 -11.52 -22.37 -1.80
C ALA A 148 -11.13 -21.96 -0.37
N ALA A 149 -9.84 -21.88 -0.04
CA ALA A 149 -9.38 -21.40 1.26
C ALA A 149 -9.66 -19.91 1.47
N ALA A 150 -9.34 -19.07 0.48
CA ALA A 150 -9.60 -17.64 0.49
C ALA A 150 -11.09 -17.33 0.70
N LEU A 151 -11.97 -17.98 -0.07
CA LEU A 151 -13.41 -17.79 0.03
C LEU A 151 -13.98 -18.29 1.37
N ARG A 152 -13.48 -19.43 1.89
CA ARG A 152 -13.86 -19.91 3.24
C ARG A 152 -13.46 -18.92 4.35
N CYS A 153 -12.40 -18.16 4.13
CA CYS A 153 -11.96 -17.13 5.06
C CYS A 153 -12.66 -15.78 4.88
N GLY A 154 -13.61 -15.68 3.94
CA GLY A 154 -14.40 -14.47 3.71
C GLY A 154 -13.76 -13.46 2.75
N ALA A 155 -12.86 -13.90 1.86
CA ALA A 155 -12.38 -13.04 0.78
C ALA A 155 -13.55 -12.52 -0.07
N PHE A 156 -13.55 -11.23 -0.34
CA PHE A 156 -14.55 -10.58 -1.20
C PHE A 156 -14.37 -10.96 -2.67
N ALA A 157 -13.11 -10.99 -3.12
CA ALA A 157 -12.74 -11.36 -4.46
C ALA A 157 -11.37 -12.03 -4.45
N VAL A 158 -11.14 -12.93 -5.41
CA VAL A 158 -9.84 -13.52 -5.69
C VAL A 158 -9.50 -13.16 -7.13
N ILE A 159 -8.33 -12.56 -7.33
CA ILE A 159 -7.84 -12.13 -8.64
C ILE A 159 -6.44 -12.67 -8.86
N ASP A 160 -6.10 -12.87 -10.13
CA ASP A 160 -4.73 -13.14 -10.52
C ASP A 160 -3.82 -11.94 -10.24
N ARG A 161 -2.54 -12.25 -10.05
CA ARG A 161 -1.51 -11.22 -9.88
C ARG A 161 -1.49 -10.30 -11.10
N PRO A 162 -1.75 -8.99 -10.93
CA PRO A 162 -1.77 -8.06 -12.05
C PRO A 162 -0.41 -7.99 -12.72
N SER A 163 -0.37 -8.34 -14.00
CA SER A 163 0.85 -8.34 -14.82
C SER A 163 0.72 -7.42 -16.03
N THR A 164 -0.52 -7.11 -16.42
CA THR A 164 -0.85 -6.20 -17.52
C THR A 164 -1.69 -5.02 -17.02
N PRO A 165 -1.78 -3.90 -17.78
CA PRO A 165 -2.68 -2.80 -17.44
C PRO A 165 -4.15 -3.21 -17.32
N ALA A 166 -4.60 -4.16 -18.15
CA ALA A 166 -5.96 -4.70 -18.08
C ALA A 166 -6.24 -5.41 -16.74
N ASP A 167 -5.26 -6.13 -16.19
CA ASP A 167 -5.41 -6.76 -14.87
C ASP A 167 -5.48 -5.72 -13.75
N LEU A 168 -4.76 -4.60 -13.89
CA LEU A 168 -4.85 -3.50 -12.94
C LEU A 168 -6.24 -2.85 -12.98
N GLU A 169 -6.83 -2.68 -14.16
CA GLU A 169 -8.21 -2.19 -14.29
C GLU A 169 -9.21 -3.11 -13.59
N ILE A 170 -9.03 -4.45 -13.69
CA ILE A 170 -9.85 -5.42 -12.95
C ILE A 170 -9.70 -5.21 -11.44
N MET A 171 -8.47 -5.07 -10.93
CA MET A 171 -8.22 -4.75 -9.51
C MET A 171 -8.94 -3.46 -9.09
N LEU A 172 -8.82 -2.39 -9.88
CA LEU A 172 -9.47 -1.10 -9.61
C LEU A 172 -11.01 -1.22 -9.62
N ASP A 173 -11.58 -2.00 -10.54
CA ASP A 173 -13.03 -2.26 -10.55
C ASP A 173 -13.47 -3.06 -9.32
N VAL A 174 -12.67 -4.03 -8.87
CA VAL A 174 -12.94 -4.76 -7.62
C VAL A 174 -12.89 -3.82 -6.42
N LEU A 175 -11.89 -2.94 -6.33
CA LEU A 175 -11.82 -1.93 -5.26
C LEU A 175 -13.04 -0.99 -5.29
N ARG A 176 -13.45 -0.55 -6.48
CA ARG A 176 -14.67 0.25 -6.66
C ARG A 176 -15.91 -0.49 -6.16
N ARG A 177 -16.06 -1.78 -6.49
CA ARG A 177 -17.16 -2.62 -5.98
C ARG A 177 -17.13 -2.76 -4.46
N CYS A 178 -15.95 -2.89 -3.84
CA CYS A 178 -15.82 -2.87 -2.38
C CYS A 178 -16.36 -1.56 -1.79
N LEU A 179 -15.98 -0.42 -2.34
CA LEU A 179 -16.47 0.90 -1.89
C LEU A 179 -17.98 1.03 -2.04
N THR A 180 -18.54 0.64 -3.18
CA THR A 180 -19.98 0.69 -3.41
C THR A 180 -20.73 -0.25 -2.45
N ARG A 181 -20.22 -1.46 -2.22
CA ARG A 181 -20.92 -2.50 -1.44
C ARG A 181 -20.86 -2.30 0.08
N PHE A 182 -19.72 -1.86 0.60
CA PHE A 182 -19.48 -1.75 2.05
C PHE A 182 -19.60 -0.33 2.57
N TYR A 183 -19.37 0.67 1.71
CA TYR A 183 -19.43 2.07 2.09
C TYR A 183 -20.49 2.87 1.33
N HIS A 184 -21.34 2.22 0.52
CA HIS A 184 -22.39 2.88 -0.27
C HIS A 184 -21.86 4.00 -1.18
N GLY A 185 -20.62 3.87 -1.66
CA GLY A 185 -19.96 4.92 -2.43
C GLY A 185 -19.55 6.15 -1.62
N ARG A 186 -19.65 6.09 -0.29
CA ARG A 186 -19.17 7.13 0.64
C ARG A 186 -17.82 6.74 1.22
N TRP A 187 -17.10 7.73 1.73
CA TRP A 187 -15.87 7.47 2.48
C TRP A 187 -16.20 7.08 3.93
N PRO A 188 -15.40 6.20 4.56
CA PRO A 188 -15.55 5.88 5.97
C PRO A 188 -15.59 7.16 6.80
N GLY A 189 -16.61 7.32 7.66
CA GLY A 189 -16.80 8.51 8.49
C GLY A 189 -17.53 9.69 7.82
N CYS A 190 -18.18 9.49 6.67
CA CYS A 190 -19.11 10.48 6.15
C CYS A 190 -20.39 10.52 7.01
N PRO A 191 -20.71 11.61 7.73
CA PRO A 191 -21.96 11.73 8.44
C PRO A 191 -23.08 11.69 7.41
N SER A 192 -24.07 10.85 7.66
CA SER A 192 -25.32 10.86 6.91
C SER A 192 -25.97 12.23 7.08
N THR A 193 -25.86 13.09 6.07
CA THR A 193 -26.81 14.18 5.87
C THR A 193 -28.10 13.56 5.33
N ASP A 194 -28.77 12.75 6.16
CA ASP A 194 -30.20 12.53 6.01
C ASP A 194 -30.87 13.54 6.95
N SER A 195 -31.55 14.51 6.34
CA SER A 195 -32.50 15.43 6.97
C SER A 195 -33.84 15.25 6.28
#